data_AF-A0A2R4FXC2-F1
#
_entry.id   AF-A0A2R4FXC2-F1
#
_cell.length_a   1.000
_cell.length_b   1.000
_cell.length_c   1.000
_cell.angle_alpha   90.00
_cell.angle_beta   90.00
_cell.angle_gamma   90.00
#
_symmetry.space_group_name_H-M   'P 1'
#
loop_
_entity.id
_entity.type
_entity.pdbx_description
1 polymer ?
#
loop_
_entity_poly.entity_id
_entity_poly.type
_entity_poly.pdbx_seq_one_letter_code
_entity_poly.pdbx_strand_id
1 'polypeptide(L)' 'AFVGETGGGKSTMLKLLFRFYDVTGGSIMIDGQDLRSVTQASLRNALGLVPQDPVLFNQTIRQNI' A
#
# COMPACT_ATOMS: atom_id res chain seq x y z
N ALA A 1 -4.13 13.78 -6.38
CA ALA A 1 -4.34 12.61 -7.27
C ALA A 1 -3.01 12.27 -7.96
N PHE A 2 -2.62 11.00 -7.99
CA PHE A 2 -1.42 10.54 -8.70
C PHE A 2 -1.86 9.84 -9.99
N VAL A 3 -1.60 10.46 -11.14
CA VAL A 3 -2.12 10.03 -12.45
C VAL A 3 -0.96 9.94 -13.43
N GLY A 4 -1.01 8.96 -14.32
CA GLY A 4 0.01 8.75 -15.35
C GLY A 4 -0.26 7.48 -16.15
N GLU A 5 0.56 7.24 -17.16
CA GLU A 5 0.42 6.09 -18.07
C GLU A 5 0.59 4.73 -17.36
N THR A 6 0.02 3.69 -17.93
CA THR A 6 0.26 2.30 -17.49
C THR A 6 1.75 2.00 -17.53
N GLY A 7 2.28 1.38 -16.47
CA GLY A 7 3.72 1.15 -16.32
C GLY A 7 4.50 2.30 -15.67
N GLY A 8 3.91 3.49 -15.49
CA GLY A 8 4.57 4.64 -14.84
C GLY A 8 4.82 4.51 -13.32
N GLY A 9 4.83 3.29 -12.77
CA GLY A 9 5.21 3.04 -11.38
C GLY A 9 4.15 3.33 -10.30
N LYS A 10 2.93 3.74 -10.66
CA LYS A 10 1.84 4.04 -9.70
C LYS A 10 1.58 2.91 -8.70
N SER A 11 1.42 1.68 -9.19
CA SER A 11 1.21 0.51 -8.34
C SER A 11 2.46 0.17 -7.52
N THR A 12 3.66 0.42 -8.06
CA THR A 12 4.92 0.23 -7.33
C THR A 12 5.04 1.20 -6.16
N MET A 13 4.68 2.47 -6.36
CA MET A 13 4.66 3.48 -5.30
C MET A 13 3.71 3.09 -4.16
N LEU A 14 2.48 2.66 -4.51
CA LEU A 14 1.53 2.15 -3.50
C LEU A 14 2.10 0.95 -2.74
N LYS A 15 2.80 0.03 -3.42
CA LYS A 15 3.42 -1.12 -2.76
C LYS A 15 4.55 -0.73 -1.80
N LEU A 16 5.33 0.31 -2.10
CA LEU A 16 6.33 0.85 -1.18
C LEU A 16 5.68 1.53 0.03
N LEU A 17 4.62 2.33 -0.18
CA LEU A 17 3.88 2.98 0.92
C LEU A 17 3.24 1.98 1.90
N PHE A 18 2.72 0.86 1.38
CA PHE A 18 2.18 -0.22 2.22
C PHE A 18 3.24 -1.16 2.82
N ARG A 19 4.53 -0.89 2.57
CA ARG A 19 5.66 -1.77 2.89
C ARG A 19 5.41 -3.21 2.48
N PHE A 20 4.94 -3.41 1.24
CA PHE A 20 5.10 -4.70 0.56
C PHE A 20 6.55 -4.91 0.11
N TYR A 21 7.28 -3.82 -0.10
CA TYR A 21 8.73 -3.78 -0.29
C TYR A 21 9.32 -2.61 0.49
N ASP A 22 10.57 -2.73 0.93
CA ASP A 22 11.35 -1.61 1.44
C ASP A 22 12.04 -0.86 0.30
N VAL A 23 12.33 0.42 0.51
CA VAL A 23 13.09 1.23 -0.46
C VAL A 23 14.52 0.71 -0.59
N THR A 24 15.03 0.63 -1.81
CA THR A 24 16.43 0.26 -2.09
C THR A 24 17.38 1.45 -2.01
N GLY A 25 16.85 2.68 -2.09
CA GLY A 25 17.59 3.93 -1.93
C GLY A 25 16.66 5.06 -1.48
N GLY A 26 17.21 6.03 -0.75
CA GLY A 26 16.44 7.12 -0.13
C GLY A 26 15.64 6.66 1.10
N SER A 27 14.59 7.41 1.42
CA SER A 27 13.71 7.17 2.57
C SER A 27 12.29 7.65 2.28
N ILE A 28 11.30 6.96 2.85
CA ILE A 28 9.92 7.43 2.94
C ILE A 28 9.69 7.80 4.40
N MET A 29 9.20 9.02 4.63
CA MET A 29 9.00 9.57 5.98
C MET A 29 7.52 9.83 6.22
N ILE A 30 7.02 9.48 7.40
CA ILE A 30 5.70 9.88 7.91
C ILE A 30 5.96 10.63 9.21
N ASP A 31 5.60 11.91 9.27
CA ASP A 31 5.80 12.79 10.44
C ASP A 31 7.23 12.74 11.01
N GLY A 32 8.23 12.69 10.12
CA GLY A 32 9.64 12.64 10.49
C GLY A 32 10.15 11.26 10.93
N GLN A 33 9.31 10.22 10.92
CA GLN A 33 9.73 8.83 11.14
C GLN A 33 9.93 8.11 9.81
N ASP A 34 11.06 7.42 9.68
CA ASP A 34 11.30 6.56 8.52
C ASP A 34 10.30 5.39 8.54
N LEU A 35 9.67 5.12 7.42
CA LEU A 35 8.70 4.04 7.26
C LEU A 35 9.26 2.68 7.70
N ARG A 36 10.56 2.46 7.56
CA ARG A 36 11.25 1.23 7.99
C ARG A 36 11.30 1.07 9.51
N SER A 37 11.22 2.19 10.25
CA SER A 37 11.23 2.21 11.73
C SER A 37 9.86 1.96 12.36
N VAL A 38 8.76 2.10 11.60
CA VAL A 38 7.41 1.80 12.10
C VAL A 38 7.05 0.33 11.90
N THR A 39 6.17 -0.19 12.76
CA THR A 39 5.66 -1.56 12.61
C THR A 39 4.73 -1.65 11.39
N GLN A 40 4.78 -2.76 10.66
CA GLN A 40 3.87 -2.96 9.52
C GLN A 40 2.40 -2.99 9.95
N ALA A 41 2.11 -3.53 11.13
CA ALA A 41 0.75 -3.59 11.66
C ALA A 41 0.18 -2.17 11.91
N SER A 42 0.92 -1.30 12.60
CA SER A 42 0.48 0.08 12.85
C SER A 42 0.33 0.86 11.55
N LEU A 43 1.28 0.69 10.61
CA LEU A 43 1.23 1.33 9.30
C LEU A 43 0.00 0.92 8.50
N ARG A 44 -0.26 -0.39 8.38
CA ARG A 44 -1.40 -0.90 7.61
C ARG A 44 -2.75 -0.61 8.25
N ASN A 45 -2.81 -0.49 9.58
CA ASN A 45 -4.03 -0.05 10.27
C ASN A 45 -4.36 1.42 9.99
N ALA A 46 -3.37 2.24 9.63
CA ALA A 46 -3.56 3.64 9.28
C ALA A 46 -3.85 3.88 7.78
N LEU A 47 -3.79 2.84 6.94
CA LEU A 47 -3.90 2.96 5.48
C LEU A 47 -4.95 2.00 4.91
N GLY A 48 -5.92 2.55 4.16
CA GLY A 48 -6.85 1.77 3.35
C GLY A 48 -6.36 1.62 1.91
N LEU A 49 -6.40 0.40 1.36
CA LEU A 49 -6.12 0.13 -0.05
C LEU A 49 -7.36 -0.44 -0.73
N VAL A 50 -7.78 0.19 -1.82
CA VAL A 50 -8.76 -0.40 -2.75
C VAL A 50 -7.99 -0.89 -3.97
N PRO A 51 -7.83 -2.21 -4.18
CA PRO A 51 -7.10 -2.75 -5.33
C PRO A 51 -7.84 -2.45 -6.65
N GLN A 52 -7.09 -2.36 -7.76
CA GLN A 52 -7.71 -2.21 -9.08
C GLN A 52 -8.51 -3.45 -9.47
N ASP A 53 -7.98 -4.65 -9.20
CA ASP A 53 -8.66 -5.93 -9.37
C ASP A 53 -8.83 -6.59 -8.00
N PRO A 54 -10.03 -6.50 -7.37
CA PRO A 54 -10.27 -7.11 -6.07
C PRO A 54 -10.33 -8.63 -6.17
N VAL A 55 -9.75 -9.31 -5.18
CA VAL A 55 -9.90 -10.76 -5.01
C VAL A 55 -11.18 -11.03 -4.23
N LEU A 56 -12.13 -11.73 -4.84
CA LEU A 56 -13.38 -12.15 -4.20
C LEU A 56 -13.33 -13.64 -3.89
N PHE A 57 -13.74 -14.01 -2.68
CA PHE A 57 -13.93 -15.40 -2.29
C PHE A 57 -15.29 -15.88 -2.77
N ASN A 58 -15.37 -17.17 -3.15
CA ASN A 58 -16.64 -17.83 -3.49
C ASN A 58 -17.48 -18.08 -2.22
N GLN A 59 -18.00 -16.99 -1.66
CA GLN A 59 -18.73 -16.90 -0.40
C GLN A 59 -19.79 -15.80 -0.50
N THR A 60 -20.57 -15.60 0.56
CA THR A 60 -21.59 -14.53 0.57
C THR A 60 -20.95 -13.15 0.54
N ILE A 61 -21.74 -12.13 0.13
CA ILE A 61 -21.30 -10.72 0.16
C ILE A 61 -20.82 -10.33 1.56
N ARG A 62 -21.57 -10.70 2.62
CA ARG A 62 -21.22 -10.39 4.02
C ARG A 62 -19.85 -10.94 4.41
N GLN A 63 -19.44 -12.08 3.86
CA GLN A 63 -18.15 -12.69 4.17
C GLN A 63 -16.98 -12.09 3.39
N ASN A 64 -17.26 -11.34 2.32
CA ASN A 64 -16.24 -10.65 1.52
C ASN A 64 -15.97 -9.20 1.96
N ILE A 65 -16.79 -8.65 2.87
CA ILE A 65 -16.64 -7.31 3.46
C ILE A 65 -16.06 -7.44 4.86
#